data_AF-A0A7V0NQE4-F1
#
_entry.id   AF-A0A7V0NQE4-F1
#
_cell.length_a   1.000
_cell.length_b   1.000
_cell.length_c   1.000
_cell.angle_alpha   90.00
_cell.angle_beta   90.00
_cell.angle_gamma   90.00
#
_symmetry.space_group_name_H-M   'P 1'
#
loop_
_entity.id
_entity.type
_entity.pdbx_description
1 polymer ?
#
loop_
_entity_poly.entity_id
_entity_poly.type
_entity_poly.pdbx_seq_one_letter_code
_entity_poly.pdbx_strand_id
1 'polypeptide(L)'
;MKRFLVLFVLMLTLMLMVSVNGTYAGSQKSAGLQGMSSLSGKVVEMMNSGGYTYVNIEKDGKKTWVAVPRMKVVVGQDISFQPGMAMSNFTSKTLERTFETIVFSSGAIGQHATKSISGPVDNKQAEVSMNMAINVEKASGPDAYTVAGLYEKSAELDRKNVVIRGRVVKFSANIMGKNWIHIQDGSGNPSKGTNDIPVTSQDILSVGDIVTVKGTLYKDKDFGSGYKYAVIVEQATIKK
;
A
#
# COMPACT_ATOMS: atom_id res chain seq x y z
N MET A 1 -52.36 22.98 53.96
CA MET A 1 -52.10 23.29 52.52
C MET A 1 -51.39 24.65 52.33
N LYS A 2 -50.36 24.96 53.13
CA LYS A 2 -49.53 26.18 52.97
C LYS A 2 -48.01 25.90 53.05
N ARG A 3 -47.63 24.62 53.16
CA ARG A 3 -46.22 24.16 53.16
C ARG A 3 -45.81 23.40 51.89
N PHE A 4 -46.76 23.12 51.00
CA PHE A 4 -46.49 22.53 49.68
C PHE A 4 -46.40 23.59 48.56
N LEU A 5 -46.83 24.83 48.82
CA LEU A 5 -46.74 25.94 47.87
C LEU A 5 -45.38 26.67 47.93
N VAL A 6 -44.64 26.53 49.03
CA VAL A 6 -43.33 27.20 49.23
C VAL A 6 -42.20 26.45 48.53
N LEU A 7 -42.38 25.16 48.22
CA LEU A 7 -41.39 24.35 47.49
C LEU A 7 -41.50 24.45 45.96
N PHE A 8 -42.54 25.11 45.44
CA PHE A 8 -42.72 25.30 43.98
C PHE A 8 -42.28 26.69 43.49
N VAL A 9 -42.01 27.63 44.41
CA VAL A 9 -41.53 29.00 44.10
C VAL A 9 -40.01 29.13 44.29
N LEU A 10 -39.34 28.12 44.84
CA LEU A 10 -37.87 28.05 44.96
C LEU A 10 -37.18 27.35 43.77
N MET A 11 -37.93 27.02 42.71
CA MET A 11 -37.44 26.47 41.43
C MET A 11 -37.74 27.40 40.25
N LEU A 12 -37.79 28.73 40.48
CA LEU A 12 -37.99 29.72 39.43
C LEU A 12 -37.15 31.00 39.61
N THR A 13 -35.98 30.88 40.25
CA THR A 13 -35.00 31.97 40.42
C THR A 13 -33.54 31.54 40.16
N LEU A 14 -33.33 30.47 39.36
CA LEU A 14 -32.01 30.13 38.83
C LEU A 14 -31.97 30.36 37.31
N MET A 15 -32.21 31.60 36.91
CA MET A 15 -32.00 32.08 35.55
C MET A 15 -31.46 33.51 35.61
N LEU A 16 -30.13 33.65 35.76
CA LEU A 16 -29.32 34.78 35.26
C LEU A 16 -27.85 34.60 35.70
N MET A 17 -27.14 33.74 34.99
CA MET A 17 -25.69 33.86 34.83
C MET A 17 -25.39 33.55 33.37
N VAL A 18 -25.43 34.62 32.57
CA VAL A 18 -24.83 34.68 31.25
C VAL A 18 -23.34 34.38 31.41
N SER A 19 -22.91 33.25 30.89
CA SER A 19 -21.51 33.04 30.52
C SER A 19 -21.46 32.92 29.01
N VAL A 20 -20.91 33.96 28.41
CA VAL A 20 -20.58 34.11 27.01
C VAL A 20 -19.80 32.88 26.54
N ASN A 21 -20.46 32.00 25.79
CA ASN A 21 -19.75 31.13 24.86
C ASN A 21 -19.83 31.81 23.50
N GLY A 22 -18.75 32.54 23.21
CA GLY A 22 -18.51 33.07 21.88
C GLY A 22 -18.68 31.94 20.87
N THR A 23 -19.55 32.19 19.90
CA THR A 23 -19.61 31.43 18.66
C THR A 23 -18.30 31.61 17.92
N TYR A 24 -17.30 30.81 18.30
CA TYR A 24 -16.29 30.39 17.35
C TYR A 24 -17.02 29.54 16.31
N ALA A 25 -17.53 30.21 15.28
CA ALA A 25 -17.66 29.63 13.96
C ALA A 25 -16.25 29.35 13.42
N GLY A 26 -15.52 28.46 14.10
CA GLY A 26 -14.45 27.71 13.48
C GLY A 26 -15.13 26.96 12.37
N SER A 27 -14.85 27.37 11.13
CA SER A 27 -15.03 26.53 9.96
C SER A 27 -14.33 25.22 10.26
N GLN A 28 -15.05 24.25 10.82
CA GLN A 28 -14.72 22.85 10.65
C GLN A 28 -14.83 22.67 9.16
N LYS A 29 -13.67 22.78 8.52
CA LYS A 29 -13.40 22.21 7.22
C LYS A 29 -13.73 20.74 7.39
N SER A 30 -15.00 20.42 7.11
CA SER A 30 -15.45 19.09 6.79
C SER A 30 -14.39 18.57 5.85
N ALA A 31 -13.61 17.59 6.33
CA ALA A 31 -12.83 16.74 5.46
C ALA A 31 -13.86 15.98 4.64
N GLY A 32 -14.40 16.70 3.65
CA GLY A 32 -15.28 16.15 2.66
C GLY A 32 -14.57 14.95 2.10
N LEU A 33 -15.34 13.89 1.93
CA LEU A 33 -15.15 12.91 0.88
C LEU A 33 -14.94 13.66 -0.44
N GLN A 34 -13.73 14.19 -0.64
CA GLN A 34 -13.25 14.78 -1.88
C GLN A 34 -13.37 13.65 -2.89
N GLY A 35 -14.19 13.91 -3.90
CA GLY A 35 -14.93 12.89 -4.62
C GLY A 35 -14.06 11.74 -5.10
N MET A 36 -14.69 10.57 -5.18
CA MET A 36 -14.34 9.53 -6.15
C MET A 36 -14.35 10.17 -7.55
N SER A 37 -13.31 10.94 -7.86
CA SER A 37 -12.98 11.32 -9.22
C SER A 37 -12.65 10.00 -9.87
N SER A 38 -13.51 9.56 -10.79
CA SER A 38 -13.26 8.38 -11.63
C SER A 38 -11.80 8.41 -12.06
N LEU A 39 -10.99 7.43 -11.64
CA LEU A 39 -9.56 7.36 -11.92
C LEU A 39 -9.37 6.94 -13.38
N SER A 40 -9.74 7.82 -14.30
CA SER A 40 -9.90 7.53 -15.72
C SER A 40 -9.45 8.72 -16.54
N GLY A 41 -8.87 8.48 -17.71
CA GLY A 41 -8.44 9.52 -18.64
C GLY A 41 -7.55 8.98 -19.74
N LYS A 42 -7.06 9.89 -20.58
CA LYS A 42 -6.11 9.58 -21.64
C LYS A 42 -4.70 9.50 -21.06
N VAL A 43 -3.97 8.43 -21.37
CA VAL A 43 -2.56 8.30 -20.96
C VAL A 43 -1.72 9.31 -21.70
N VAL A 44 -1.10 10.24 -20.98
CA VAL A 44 -0.20 11.26 -21.55
C VAL A 44 1.27 10.97 -21.27
N GLU A 45 1.56 10.15 -20.25
CA GLU A 45 2.91 9.75 -19.90
C GLU A 45 2.84 8.38 -19.20
N MET A 46 3.85 7.53 -19.43
CA MET A 46 3.99 6.32 -18.63
C MET A 46 5.46 5.96 -18.42
N MET A 47 5.75 5.32 -17.29
CA MET A 47 7.06 4.77 -16.98
C MET A 47 6.93 3.50 -16.15
N ASN A 48 7.83 2.55 -16.38
CA ASN A 48 7.88 1.31 -15.62
C ASN A 48 9.09 1.32 -14.70
N SER A 49 8.88 1.13 -13.40
CA SER A 49 9.99 1.05 -12.44
C SER A 49 9.55 0.37 -11.15
N GLY A 50 10.49 -0.27 -10.44
CA GLY A 50 10.23 -0.89 -9.15
C GLY A 50 9.04 -1.87 -9.11
N GLY A 51 8.73 -2.57 -10.21
CA GLY A 51 7.58 -3.48 -10.28
C GLY A 51 6.21 -2.81 -10.55
N TYR A 52 6.19 -1.50 -10.81
CA TYR A 52 4.99 -0.72 -11.14
C TYR A 52 5.04 -0.18 -12.56
N THR A 53 3.85 0.12 -13.07
CA THR A 53 3.61 1.04 -14.18
C THR A 53 3.03 2.32 -13.58
N TYR A 54 3.77 3.41 -13.71
CA TYR A 54 3.35 4.75 -13.36
C TYR A 54 2.73 5.36 -14.61
N VAL A 55 1.50 5.84 -14.49
CA VAL A 55 0.69 6.33 -15.60
C VAL A 55 0.19 7.72 -15.25
N ASN A 56 0.51 8.70 -16.08
CA ASN A 56 -0.09 10.02 -15.99
C ASN A 56 -1.32 10.03 -16.92
N ILE A 57 -2.50 10.17 -16.35
CA ILE A 57 -3.73 10.29 -17.10
C ILE A 57 -4.21 11.72 -17.09
N GLU A 58 -4.74 12.17 -18.23
CA GLU A 58 -5.36 13.47 -18.38
C GLU A 58 -6.86 13.31 -18.62
N LYS A 59 -7.65 14.05 -17.86
CA LYS A 59 -9.10 14.18 -18.05
C LYS A 59 -9.49 15.63 -17.78
N ASP A 60 -10.18 16.25 -18.74
CA ASP A 60 -10.65 17.64 -18.65
C ASP A 60 -9.53 18.64 -18.30
N GLY A 61 -8.34 18.44 -18.86
CA GLY A 61 -7.14 19.26 -18.61
C GLY A 61 -6.43 19.00 -17.27
N LYS A 62 -6.96 18.10 -16.43
CA LYS A 62 -6.34 17.71 -15.15
C LYS A 62 -5.49 16.44 -15.33
N LYS A 63 -4.21 16.54 -14.97
CA LYS A 63 -3.27 15.42 -14.95
C LYS A 63 -3.25 14.73 -13.58
N THR A 64 -3.31 13.41 -13.57
CA THR A 64 -3.29 12.58 -12.36
C THR A 64 -2.31 11.43 -12.54
N TRP A 65 -1.37 11.30 -11.61
CA TRP A 65 -0.48 10.15 -11.57
C TRP A 65 -1.13 8.96 -10.88
N VAL A 66 -1.00 7.80 -11.50
CA VAL A 66 -1.48 6.52 -10.99
C VAL A 66 -0.35 5.50 -11.03
N ALA A 67 -0.05 4.86 -9.91
CA ALA A 67 0.84 3.71 -9.86
C ALA A 67 0.01 2.43 -9.77
N VAL A 68 0.23 1.50 -10.69
CA VAL A 68 -0.39 0.16 -10.69
C VAL A 68 0.68 -0.93 -10.77
N PRO A 69 0.40 -2.16 -10.30
CA PRO A 69 1.27 -3.31 -10.58
C PRO A 69 1.60 -3.37 -12.07
N ARG A 70 2.84 -3.76 -12.40
CA ARG A 70 3.35 -3.74 -13.78
C ARG A 70 2.34 -4.33 -14.76
N MET A 71 1.91 -3.52 -15.72
CA MET A 71 0.96 -3.91 -16.76
C MET A 71 1.27 -3.20 -18.08
N LYS A 72 0.68 -3.68 -19.18
CA LYS A 72 0.84 -3.05 -20.49
C LYS A 72 -0.09 -1.85 -20.60
N VAL A 73 0.49 -0.67 -20.83
CA VAL A 73 -0.20 0.60 -21.07
C VAL A 73 0.47 1.29 -22.24
N VAL A 74 -0.29 2.01 -23.06
CA VAL A 74 0.21 2.74 -24.22
C VAL A 74 -0.14 4.23 -24.09
N VAL A 75 0.78 5.13 -24.43
CA VAL A 75 0.49 6.57 -24.48
C VAL A 75 -0.57 6.85 -25.56
N GLY A 76 -1.55 7.68 -25.24
CA GLY A 76 -2.72 7.99 -26.07
C GLY A 76 -3.94 7.11 -25.80
N GLN A 77 -3.78 5.98 -25.09
CA GLN A 77 -4.88 5.10 -24.71
C GLN A 77 -5.82 5.76 -23.69
N ASP A 78 -7.13 5.58 -23.85
CA ASP A 78 -8.09 5.88 -22.80
C ASP A 78 -8.19 4.69 -21.83
N ILE A 79 -7.98 4.95 -20.54
CA ILE A 79 -7.91 3.91 -19.51
C ILE A 79 -8.64 4.34 -18.24
N SER A 80 -9.22 3.37 -17.54
CA SER A 80 -9.82 3.53 -16.22
C SER A 80 -9.15 2.60 -15.24
N PHE A 81 -8.89 3.08 -14.03
CA PHE A 81 -8.25 2.35 -12.95
C PHE A 81 -9.22 2.10 -11.80
N GLN A 82 -9.00 0.99 -11.10
CA GLN A 82 -9.69 0.70 -9.85
C GLN A 82 -9.46 1.85 -8.86
N PRO A 83 -10.39 2.08 -7.90
CA PRO A 83 -10.14 3.00 -6.81
C PRO A 83 -8.80 2.71 -6.13
N GLY A 84 -8.14 3.77 -5.68
CA GLY A 84 -6.81 3.69 -5.11
C GLY A 84 -6.60 4.70 -3.99
N MET A 85 -5.44 4.62 -3.35
CA MET A 85 -5.07 5.55 -2.28
C MET A 85 -4.19 6.67 -2.85
N ALA A 86 -4.62 7.90 -2.68
CA ALA A 86 -3.79 9.07 -2.97
C ALA A 86 -2.69 9.21 -1.91
N MET A 87 -1.46 9.39 -2.37
CA MET A 87 -0.28 9.66 -1.56
C MET A 87 0.29 11.01 -1.98
N SER A 88 0.60 11.86 -1.01
CA SER A 88 1.27 13.14 -1.24
C SER A 88 2.77 13.00 -1.03
N ASN A 89 3.56 13.76 -1.80
CA ASN A 89 5.03 13.81 -1.70
C ASN A 89 5.72 12.44 -1.78
N PHE A 90 5.17 11.53 -2.58
CA PHE A 90 5.73 10.20 -2.75
C PHE A 90 7.02 10.25 -3.57
N THR A 91 8.13 9.76 -3.02
CA THR A 91 9.40 9.68 -3.74
C THR A 91 9.66 8.25 -4.20
N SER A 92 9.69 8.03 -5.50
CA SER A 92 10.15 6.76 -6.07
C SER A 92 11.67 6.77 -6.17
N LYS A 93 12.33 5.98 -5.31
CA LYS A 93 13.80 5.83 -5.32
C LYS A 93 14.32 5.25 -6.63
N THR A 94 13.52 4.40 -7.26
CA THR A 94 13.90 3.69 -8.50
C THR A 94 13.69 4.54 -9.76
N LEU A 95 12.86 5.58 -9.68
CA LEU A 95 12.71 6.58 -10.74
C LEU A 95 13.51 7.85 -10.48
N GLU A 96 14.13 7.96 -9.31
CA GLU A 96 14.75 9.19 -8.81
C GLU A 96 13.81 10.41 -8.96
N ARG A 97 12.52 10.19 -8.72
CA ARG A 97 11.45 11.18 -8.95
C ARG A 97 10.51 11.28 -7.75
N THR A 98 10.16 12.52 -7.40
CA THR A 98 9.12 12.83 -6.43
C THR A 98 7.83 13.22 -7.14
N PHE A 99 6.72 12.65 -6.68
CA PHE A 99 5.37 12.95 -7.13
C PHE A 99 4.68 13.74 -6.02
N GLU A 100 4.24 14.96 -6.34
CA GLU A 100 3.48 15.79 -5.41
C GLU A 100 2.20 15.08 -4.96
N THR A 101 1.50 14.43 -5.89
CA THR A 101 0.40 13.49 -5.60
C THR A 101 0.42 12.33 -6.59
N ILE A 102 0.24 11.12 -6.08
CA ILE A 102 0.09 9.90 -6.87
C ILE A 102 -0.94 8.98 -6.25
N VAL A 103 -1.75 8.30 -7.07
CA VAL A 103 -2.74 7.34 -6.62
C VAL A 103 -2.22 5.92 -6.82
N PHE A 104 -2.09 5.14 -5.75
CA PHE A 104 -1.78 3.71 -5.83
C PHE A 104 -3.07 2.92 -6.03
N SER A 105 -3.21 2.29 -7.19
CA SER A 105 -4.38 1.52 -7.59
C SER A 105 -4.01 0.05 -7.83
N SER A 106 -4.99 -0.85 -7.68
CA SER A 106 -4.82 -2.29 -7.85
C SER A 106 -4.76 -2.74 -9.31
N GLY A 107 -5.03 -1.86 -10.28
CA GLY A 107 -4.98 -2.16 -11.71
C GLY A 107 -6.07 -1.45 -12.52
N ALA A 108 -6.14 -1.73 -13.81
CA ALA A 108 -7.16 -1.16 -14.70
C ALA A 108 -8.52 -1.86 -14.55
N ILE A 109 -9.62 -1.09 -14.67
CA ILE A 109 -10.99 -1.62 -14.73
C ILE A 109 -11.15 -2.37 -16.07
N GLY A 110 -11.67 -3.59 -16.05
CA GLY A 110 -11.86 -4.42 -17.24
C GLY A 110 -10.64 -5.22 -17.69
N GLN A 111 -9.47 -5.00 -17.08
CA GLN A 111 -8.33 -5.92 -17.17
C GLN A 111 -8.20 -6.66 -15.85
N HIS A 112 -8.91 -7.79 -15.72
CA HIS A 112 -8.43 -8.84 -14.83
C HIS A 112 -7.01 -9.18 -15.27
N ALA A 113 -6.06 -9.20 -14.33
CA ALA A 113 -4.65 -9.51 -14.54
C ALA A 113 -4.50 -10.66 -15.55
N THR A 114 -4.30 -10.31 -16.81
CA THR A 114 -4.14 -11.29 -17.87
C THR A 114 -2.73 -11.80 -17.74
N LYS A 115 -2.63 -13.11 -17.54
CA LYS A 115 -1.41 -13.94 -17.62
C LYS A 115 -0.35 -13.27 -18.49
N SER A 116 0.86 -13.17 -17.95
CA SER A 116 2.08 -12.94 -18.70
C SER A 116 2.08 -13.85 -19.94
N ILE A 117 1.85 -13.26 -21.12
CA ILE A 117 1.90 -14.01 -22.38
C ILE A 117 3.37 -14.00 -22.81
N SER A 118 4.00 -15.16 -22.69
CA SER A 118 5.20 -15.52 -23.43
C SER A 118 4.84 -15.71 -24.90
N GLY A 119 5.46 -14.93 -25.78
CA GLY A 119 5.42 -15.10 -27.23
C GLY A 119 6.60 -14.35 -27.85
N PRO A 120 7.30 -14.92 -28.84
CA PRO A 120 8.56 -14.38 -29.32
C PRO A 120 8.29 -13.22 -30.28
N VAL A 121 8.93 -12.08 -30.05
CA VAL A 121 9.06 -11.04 -31.07
C VAL A 121 10.51 -10.57 -31.06
N ASP A 122 11.26 -11.06 -32.04
CA ASP A 122 12.52 -10.48 -32.46
C ASP A 122 12.27 -9.01 -32.82
N ASN A 123 12.87 -8.10 -32.05
CA ASN A 123 13.44 -6.90 -32.61
C ASN A 123 14.47 -6.28 -31.66
N LYS A 124 15.63 -6.08 -32.28
CA LYS A 124 16.91 -5.63 -31.76
C LYS A 124 16.79 -4.21 -31.21
N GLN A 125 16.51 -4.08 -29.92
CA GLN A 125 16.76 -2.86 -29.17
C GLN A 125 17.19 -3.27 -27.77
N ALA A 126 18.41 -2.86 -27.41
CA ALA A 126 19.15 -3.33 -26.26
C ALA A 126 18.27 -3.44 -25.00
N GLU A 127 18.01 -4.67 -24.57
CA GLU A 127 17.58 -4.98 -23.22
C GLU A 127 18.66 -4.48 -22.26
N VAL A 128 18.50 -3.25 -21.79
CA VAL A 128 19.15 -2.83 -20.56
C VAL A 128 18.44 -3.63 -19.47
N SER A 129 19.07 -4.74 -19.13
CA SER A 129 18.74 -5.64 -18.04
C SER A 129 18.60 -4.82 -16.75
N MET A 130 17.39 -4.37 -16.41
CA MET A 130 17.08 -3.94 -15.04
C MET A 130 16.78 -5.16 -14.18
N ASN A 131 17.73 -6.07 -14.16
CA ASN A 131 17.89 -7.04 -13.09
C ASN A 131 18.99 -6.43 -12.19
N MET A 132 18.63 -5.39 -11.42
CA MET A 132 19.46 -5.10 -10.23
C MET A 132 19.37 -6.36 -9.39
N ALA A 133 20.43 -7.17 -9.39
CA ALA A 133 20.56 -8.28 -8.46
C ALA A 133 20.35 -7.70 -7.05
N ILE A 134 19.17 -7.95 -6.47
CA ILE A 134 18.89 -7.55 -5.10
C ILE A 134 19.85 -8.37 -4.26
N ASN A 135 20.67 -7.70 -3.45
CA ASN A 135 21.55 -8.34 -2.49
C ASN A 135 21.48 -7.50 -1.22
N VAL A 136 20.69 -7.97 -0.25
CA VAL A 136 20.49 -7.30 1.04
C VAL A 136 21.01 -8.24 2.11
N GLU A 137 21.95 -7.75 2.92
CA GLU A 137 22.46 -8.52 4.06
C GLU A 137 21.33 -8.95 4.99
N LYS A 138 21.40 -10.21 5.41
CA LYS A 138 20.51 -10.83 6.39
C LYS A 138 20.43 -9.98 7.67
N ALA A 139 19.26 -9.92 8.28
CA ALA A 139 19.09 -9.29 9.59
C ALA A 139 19.97 -9.96 10.66
N SER A 140 20.30 -9.21 11.72
CA SER A 140 20.98 -9.75 12.90
C SER A 140 19.97 -10.20 13.96
N GLY A 141 20.32 -11.21 14.74
CA GLY A 141 19.53 -11.69 15.87
C GLY A 141 19.12 -13.16 15.76
N PRO A 142 18.61 -13.76 16.87
CA PRO A 142 18.31 -15.18 16.95
C PRO A 142 17.17 -15.62 16.01
N ASP A 143 16.21 -14.73 15.77
CA ASP A 143 15.06 -14.99 14.89
C ASP A 143 15.27 -14.44 13.49
N ALA A 144 16.51 -14.13 13.11
CA ALA A 144 16.80 -13.57 11.80
C ALA A 144 16.92 -14.66 10.74
N TYR A 145 16.26 -14.45 9.60
CA TYR A 145 16.29 -15.35 8.44
C TYR A 145 16.45 -14.55 7.15
N THR A 146 16.93 -15.23 6.12
CA THR A 146 16.80 -14.74 4.73
C THR A 146 15.42 -15.12 4.19
N VAL A 147 14.99 -14.51 3.10
CA VAL A 147 13.72 -14.85 2.43
C VAL A 147 13.71 -16.33 2.04
N ALA A 148 14.77 -16.84 1.40
CA ALA A 148 14.88 -18.26 1.08
C ALA A 148 14.81 -19.14 2.33
N GLY A 149 15.50 -18.75 3.40
CA GLY A 149 15.51 -19.50 4.66
C GLY A 149 14.13 -19.60 5.31
N LEU A 150 13.26 -18.60 5.15
CA LEU A 150 11.88 -18.67 5.62
C LEU A 150 11.07 -19.74 4.86
N TYR A 151 11.28 -19.88 3.55
CA TYR A 151 10.62 -20.92 2.76
C TYR A 151 11.12 -22.32 3.16
N GLU A 152 12.45 -22.48 3.27
CA GLU A 152 13.08 -23.75 3.66
C GLU A 152 12.64 -24.21 5.06
N LYS A 153 12.54 -23.27 6.02
CA LYS A 153 12.18 -23.55 7.42
C LYS A 153 10.72 -23.31 7.74
N SER A 154 9.87 -23.11 6.74
CA SER A 154 8.46 -22.72 6.92
C SER A 154 7.68 -23.65 7.87
N ALA A 155 7.95 -24.95 7.82
CA ALA A 155 7.32 -25.92 8.73
C ALA A 155 7.76 -25.76 10.19
N GLU A 156 9.03 -25.40 10.44
CA GLU A 156 9.57 -25.16 11.78
C GLU A 156 9.15 -23.80 12.34
N LEU A 157 8.93 -22.82 11.45
CA LEU A 157 8.67 -21.43 11.77
C LEU A 157 7.18 -21.05 11.77
N ASP A 158 6.28 -21.99 11.44
CA ASP A 158 4.85 -21.71 11.45
C ASP A 158 4.40 -21.18 12.82
N ARG A 159 3.72 -20.03 12.79
CA ARG A 159 3.24 -19.25 13.94
C ARG A 159 4.34 -18.74 14.87
N LYS A 160 5.59 -18.69 14.41
CA LYS A 160 6.72 -18.11 15.16
C LYS A 160 7.04 -16.69 14.69
N ASN A 161 7.62 -15.91 15.59
CA ASN A 161 8.19 -14.62 15.23
C ASN A 161 9.45 -14.82 14.40
N VAL A 162 9.57 -14.04 13.34
CA VAL A 162 10.75 -14.00 12.47
C VAL A 162 11.15 -12.55 12.22
N VAL A 163 12.43 -12.36 11.94
CA VAL A 163 13.02 -11.09 11.52
C VAL A 163 13.65 -11.28 10.15
N ILE A 164 13.30 -10.41 9.21
CA ILE A 164 13.92 -10.39 7.88
C ILE A 164 14.38 -8.97 7.58
N ARG A 165 15.48 -8.84 6.84
CA ARG A 165 15.92 -7.57 6.27
C ARG A 165 15.90 -7.70 4.76
N GLY A 166 15.25 -6.76 4.09
CA GLY A 166 15.04 -6.86 2.65
C GLY A 166 14.56 -5.55 2.04
N ARG A 167 14.53 -5.53 0.71
CA ARG A 167 14.03 -4.43 -0.10
C ARG A 167 12.54 -4.60 -0.34
N VAL A 168 11.77 -3.53 -0.15
CA VAL A 168 10.37 -3.45 -0.59
C VAL A 168 10.33 -3.43 -2.11
N VAL A 169 9.75 -4.47 -2.72
CA VAL A 169 9.59 -4.57 -4.18
C VAL A 169 8.16 -4.30 -4.63
N LYS A 170 7.18 -4.39 -3.72
CA LYS A 170 5.78 -4.05 -3.98
C LYS A 170 5.11 -3.61 -2.68
N PHE A 171 4.20 -2.64 -2.78
CA PHE A 171 3.40 -2.11 -1.69
C PHE A 171 1.94 -1.89 -2.14
N SER A 172 0.98 -2.43 -1.40
CA SER A 172 -0.45 -2.24 -1.67
C SER A 172 -1.18 -1.97 -0.37
N ALA A 173 -1.64 -0.73 -0.19
CA ALA A 173 -2.28 -0.30 1.03
C ALA A 173 -3.76 -0.70 1.11
N ASN A 174 -4.28 -0.82 2.33
CA ASN A 174 -5.72 -0.96 2.62
C ASN A 174 -6.44 -2.14 1.94
N ILE A 175 -5.76 -3.26 1.71
CA ILE A 175 -6.40 -4.48 1.23
C ILE A 175 -6.75 -5.34 2.45
N MET A 176 -8.05 -5.58 2.66
CA MET A 176 -8.59 -6.29 3.84
C MET A 176 -8.17 -5.66 5.17
N GLY A 177 -8.12 -4.32 5.22
CA GLY A 177 -7.75 -3.57 6.44
C GLY A 177 -6.27 -3.63 6.81
N LYS A 178 -5.40 -4.01 5.85
CA LYS A 178 -3.95 -4.15 6.04
C LYS A 178 -3.18 -3.60 4.85
N ASN A 179 -1.92 -3.24 5.07
CA ASN A 179 -0.97 -2.98 4.00
C ASN A 179 -0.22 -4.26 3.65
N TRP A 180 -0.13 -4.54 2.35
CA TRP A 180 0.55 -5.70 1.78
C TRP A 180 1.88 -5.26 1.20
N ILE A 181 2.95 -5.88 1.65
CA ILE A 181 4.32 -5.53 1.31
C ILE A 181 4.98 -6.79 0.76
N HIS A 182 5.62 -6.71 -0.38
CA HIS A 182 6.48 -7.79 -0.87
C HIS A 182 7.94 -7.40 -0.62
N ILE A 183 8.67 -8.30 0.03
CA ILE A 183 10.07 -8.10 0.42
C ILE A 183 10.94 -9.10 -0.32
N GLN A 184 12.09 -8.63 -0.84
CA GLN A 184 13.13 -9.49 -1.41
C GLN A 184 14.49 -9.13 -0.81
N ASP A 185 15.32 -10.13 -0.53
CA ASP A 185 16.70 -9.93 -0.05
C ASP A 185 17.77 -10.44 -1.03
N GLY A 186 17.35 -11.14 -2.10
CA GLY A 186 18.26 -11.72 -3.10
C GLY A 186 18.56 -13.20 -2.91
N SER A 187 18.16 -13.80 -1.79
CA SER A 187 18.56 -15.17 -1.43
C SER A 187 17.78 -16.26 -2.16
N GLY A 188 16.57 -15.97 -2.63
CA GLY A 188 15.66 -16.99 -3.16
C GLY A 188 15.62 -17.12 -4.68
N ASN A 189 14.80 -18.05 -5.17
CA ASN A 189 14.74 -18.41 -6.59
C ASN A 189 13.43 -17.91 -7.23
N PRO A 190 13.49 -16.98 -8.21
CA PRO A 190 12.32 -16.47 -8.92
C PRO A 190 11.48 -17.53 -9.62
N SER A 191 12.12 -18.54 -10.23
CA SER A 191 11.41 -19.63 -10.91
C SER A 191 10.64 -20.54 -9.95
N LYS A 192 10.97 -20.50 -8.65
CA LYS A 192 10.26 -21.24 -7.59
C LYS A 192 9.35 -20.33 -6.75
N GLY A 193 9.33 -19.02 -7.00
CA GLY A 193 8.59 -18.05 -6.19
C GLY A 193 9.09 -17.92 -4.75
N THR A 194 10.33 -18.34 -4.46
CA THR A 194 10.92 -18.27 -3.11
C THR A 194 11.86 -17.09 -2.91
N ASN A 195 11.95 -16.20 -3.91
CA ASN A 195 12.72 -14.96 -3.87
C ASN A 195 11.98 -13.78 -3.24
N ASP A 196 10.68 -13.94 -2.96
CA ASP A 196 9.77 -12.91 -2.53
C ASP A 196 8.94 -13.40 -1.36
N ILE A 197 8.81 -12.60 -0.30
CA ILE A 197 7.94 -12.92 0.83
C ILE A 197 6.85 -11.86 0.98
N PRO A 198 5.56 -12.25 0.96
CA PRO A 198 4.48 -11.35 1.30
C PRO A 198 4.45 -11.09 2.81
N VAL A 199 4.24 -9.83 3.15
CA VAL A 199 4.20 -9.30 4.51
C VAL A 199 2.95 -8.46 4.68
N THR A 200 2.24 -8.60 5.80
CA THR A 200 1.18 -7.65 6.18
C THR A 200 1.59 -6.79 7.36
N SER A 201 1.28 -5.49 7.29
CA SER A 201 1.59 -4.50 8.33
C SER A 201 0.55 -3.36 8.32
N GLN A 202 0.64 -2.44 9.29
CA GLN A 202 -0.02 -1.13 9.24
C GLN A 202 0.91 0.00 8.80
N ASP A 203 2.22 -0.26 8.71
CA ASP A 203 3.21 0.73 8.31
C ASP A 203 3.07 1.10 6.82
N ILE A 204 3.34 2.37 6.51
CA ILE A 204 3.38 2.89 5.13
C ILE A 204 4.83 2.92 4.65
N LEU A 205 5.12 2.21 3.56
CA LEU A 205 6.46 2.06 3.02
C LEU A 205 6.54 2.52 1.56
N SER A 206 7.74 2.88 1.13
CA SER A 206 8.03 3.16 -0.27
C SER A 206 8.73 1.98 -0.92
N VAL A 207 8.39 1.70 -2.17
CA VAL A 207 9.13 0.73 -2.99
C VAL A 207 10.59 1.17 -3.12
N GLY A 208 11.50 0.21 -2.94
CA GLY A 208 12.93 0.45 -2.89
C GLY A 208 13.48 0.71 -1.48
N ASP A 209 12.63 0.87 -0.46
CA ASP A 209 13.09 0.92 0.93
C ASP A 209 13.77 -0.40 1.31
N ILE A 210 14.95 -0.31 1.95
CA ILE A 210 15.53 -1.45 2.67
C ILE A 210 15.04 -1.34 4.10
N VAL A 211 14.40 -2.40 4.59
CA VAL A 211 13.74 -2.41 5.89
C VAL A 211 14.05 -3.69 6.65
N THR A 212 14.01 -3.60 7.97
CA THR A 212 13.96 -4.76 8.87
C THR A 212 12.51 -4.96 9.30
N VAL A 213 11.96 -6.13 8.99
CA VAL A 213 10.58 -6.54 9.26
C VAL A 213 10.61 -7.56 10.39
N LYS A 214 9.80 -7.35 11.42
CA LYS A 214 9.55 -8.34 12.47
C LYS A 214 8.06 -8.67 12.53
N GLY A 215 7.69 -9.94 12.39
CA GLY A 215 6.29 -10.38 12.47
C GLY A 215 6.16 -11.88 12.63
N THR A 216 4.93 -12.39 12.57
CA THR A 216 4.64 -13.82 12.73
C THR A 216 4.59 -14.50 11.37
N LEU A 217 5.43 -15.52 11.17
CA LEU A 217 5.36 -16.36 9.97
C LEU A 217 4.15 -17.31 10.05
N TYR A 218 3.42 -17.44 8.96
CA TYR A 218 2.40 -18.46 8.77
C TYR A 218 2.72 -19.29 7.53
N LYS A 219 2.58 -20.60 7.67
CA LYS A 219 2.61 -21.55 6.56
C LYS A 219 1.19 -21.87 6.11
N ASP A 220 1.02 -22.06 4.80
CA ASP A 220 -0.25 -22.49 4.17
C ASP A 220 -1.44 -21.61 4.58
N LYS A 221 -1.22 -20.30 4.67
CA LYS A 221 -2.24 -19.35 5.09
C LYS A 221 -3.30 -19.20 4.00
N ASP A 222 -4.55 -19.43 4.38
CA ASP A 222 -5.72 -19.26 3.52
C ASP A 222 -6.58 -18.09 4.02
N PHE A 223 -6.80 -17.10 3.17
CA PHE A 223 -7.71 -15.97 3.42
C PHE A 223 -9.09 -16.17 2.77
N GLY A 224 -9.34 -17.33 2.14
CA GLY A 224 -10.55 -17.60 1.37
C GLY A 224 -10.49 -17.04 -0.05
N SER A 225 -11.50 -17.35 -0.86
CA SER A 225 -11.68 -16.82 -2.23
C SER A 225 -10.46 -16.97 -3.17
N GLY A 226 -9.62 -17.99 -2.91
CA GLY A 226 -8.40 -18.26 -3.70
C GLY A 226 -7.14 -17.54 -3.23
N TYR A 227 -7.20 -16.72 -2.17
CA TYR A 227 -6.04 -16.03 -1.61
C TYR A 227 -5.29 -16.94 -0.63
N LYS A 228 -4.43 -17.79 -1.18
CA LYS A 228 -3.58 -18.72 -0.42
C LYS A 228 -2.11 -18.35 -0.55
N TYR A 229 -1.40 -18.42 0.57
CA TYR A 229 0.03 -18.13 0.63
C TYR A 229 0.76 -19.31 1.29
N ALA A 230 1.70 -19.91 0.58
CA ALA A 230 2.52 -21.00 1.13
C ALA A 230 3.32 -20.53 2.35
N VAL A 231 3.84 -19.30 2.31
CA VAL A 231 4.51 -18.63 3.42
C VAL A 231 4.14 -17.15 3.38
N ILE A 232 3.79 -16.58 4.53
CA ILE A 232 3.49 -15.15 4.71
C ILE A 232 3.94 -14.69 6.10
N VAL A 233 4.38 -13.45 6.23
CA VAL A 233 4.63 -12.84 7.56
C VAL A 233 3.51 -11.85 7.86
N GLU A 234 2.74 -12.05 8.92
CA GLU A 234 1.64 -11.16 9.28
C GLU A 234 1.93 -10.28 10.50
N GLN A 235 1.17 -9.20 10.60
CA GLN A 235 1.17 -8.26 11.74
C GLN A 235 2.57 -7.69 12.01
N ALA A 236 3.30 -7.43 10.93
CA ALA A 236 4.68 -7.03 11.01
C ALA A 236 4.84 -5.58 11.49
N THR A 237 5.88 -5.36 12.27
CA THR A 237 6.43 -4.05 12.63
C THR A 237 7.67 -3.78 11.78
N ILE A 238 7.81 -2.55 11.30
CA ILE A 238 8.88 -2.20 10.35
C ILE A 238 9.85 -1.19 10.98
N LYS A 239 11.16 -1.46 10.80
CA LYS A 239 12.25 -0.52 11.08
C LYS A 239 12.99 -0.21 9.78
N LYS A 240 13.27 1.07 9.51
CA LYS A 240 14.09 1.51 8.38
C LYS A 240 15.56 1.58 8.77
#